data_AF-A0ABD5R7J4-F1
#
_entry.id   AF-A0ABD5R7J4-F1
#
_cell.length_a   1.000
_cell.length_b   1.000
_cell.length_c   1.000
_cell.angle_alpha   90.00
_cell.angle_beta   90.00
_cell.angle_gamma   90.00
#
_symmetry.space_group_name_H-M   'P 1'
#
loop_
_entity.id
_entity.type
_entity.pdbx_description
1 polymer ?
#
loop_
_entity_poly.entity_id
_entity_poly.type
_entity_poly.pdbx_seq_one_letter_code
_entity_poly.pdbx_strand_id
1 'polypeptide(L)' 'MANPDTPGEDFVDPAPLNTLAVVGLVGFLVVGVGSLFALPAIQSLTGLGFFPVFWSIVALNFVCAVGVGLSVLNLRG' A
#
# COMPACT_ATOMS: atom_id res chain seq x y z
N MET A 1 38.31 34.88 -11.10
CA MET A 1 38.84 33.60 -10.57
C MET A 1 37.71 32.96 -9.79
N ALA A 2 37.19 31.82 -10.26
CA ALA A 2 36.14 31.09 -9.56
C ALA A 2 36.73 30.41 -8.32
N ASN A 3 36.00 30.42 -7.20
CA ASN A 3 36.41 29.77 -5.96
C ASN A 3 36.29 28.24 -6.12
N PRO A 4 37.41 27.48 -6.05
CA PRO A 4 37.40 26.02 -6.22
C PRO A 4 36.73 25.27 -5.05
N ASP A 5 36.40 25.95 -3.96
CA ASP A 5 35.86 25.35 -2.73
C ASP A 5 34.34 25.43 -2.61
N THR A 6 33.59 25.69 -3.69
CA THR A 6 32.14 25.48 -3.64
C THR A 6 31.94 23.97 -3.80
N PRO A 7 31.57 23.22 -2.75
CA PRO A 7 31.17 21.83 -2.94
C PRO A 7 30.01 21.93 -3.92
N GLY A 8 30.19 21.39 -5.13
CA GLY A 8 29.10 21.33 -6.09
C GLY A 8 27.95 20.69 -5.34
N GLU A 9 26.81 21.39 -5.26
CA GLU A 9 25.61 20.89 -4.61
C GLU A 9 25.43 19.47 -5.12
N ASP A 10 25.81 18.52 -4.27
CA ASP A 10 25.60 17.13 -4.47
C ASP A 10 24.08 17.04 -4.41
N PHE A 11 23.47 17.14 -5.59
CA PHE A 11 22.11 16.73 -5.81
C PHE A 11 22.09 15.28 -5.35
N VAL A 12 21.79 15.09 -4.07
CA VAL A 12 21.53 13.80 -3.47
C VAL A 12 20.29 13.34 -4.20
N ASP A 13 20.52 12.60 -5.29
CA ASP A 13 19.46 11.98 -6.05
C ASP A 13 18.68 11.16 -5.03
N PRO A 14 17.37 11.43 -4.81
CA PRO A 14 16.60 10.71 -3.83
C PRO A 14 16.78 9.21 -4.11
N ALA A 15 17.07 8.45 -3.05
CA ALA A 15 17.26 7.01 -3.16
C ALA A 15 16.17 6.40 -4.06
N PRO A 16 16.54 5.58 -5.06
CA PRO A 16 15.62 5.14 -6.09
C PRO A 16 14.43 4.43 -5.45
N LEU A 17 13.24 4.96 -5.70
CA LEU A 17 12.02 4.45 -5.09
C LEU A 17 11.71 3.05 -5.63
N ASN A 18 11.60 2.06 -4.74
CA ASN A 18 11.26 0.70 -5.13
C ASN A 18 9.85 0.66 -5.74
N THR A 19 9.77 0.60 -7.07
CA THR A 19 8.51 0.61 -7.82
C THR A 19 7.61 -0.58 -7.44
N LEU A 20 8.18 -1.74 -7.14
CA LEU A 20 7.40 -2.91 -6.70
C LEU A 20 6.75 -2.67 -5.34
N ALA A 21 7.45 -1.97 -4.44
CA ALA A 21 6.92 -1.59 -3.15
C ALA A 21 5.77 -0.57 -3.29
N VAL A 22 5.89 0.41 -4.20
CA VAL A 22 4.80 1.35 -4.53
C VAL A 22 3.58 0.62 -5.11
N VAL A 23 3.79 -0.32 -6.03
CA VAL A 23 2.70 -1.12 -6.62
C VAL A 23 2.01 -1.97 -5.54
N GLY A 24 2.77 -2.59 -4.63
CA GLY A 24 2.22 -3.32 -3.49
C GLY A 24 1.39 -2.42 -2.58
N LEU A 25 1.91 -1.24 -2.22
CA LEU A 25 1.23 -0.25 -1.41
C LEU A 25 -0.13 0.15 -2.01
N VAL A 26 -0.13 0.56 -3.28
CA VAL A 26 -1.35 0.99 -3.98
C VAL A 26 -2.33 -0.17 -4.11
N GLY A 27 -1.84 -1.38 -4.43
CA GLY A 27 -2.67 -2.58 -4.54
C GLY A 27 -3.39 -2.91 -3.23
N PHE A 28 -2.67 -2.96 -2.12
CA PHE A 28 -3.27 -3.25 -0.81
C PHE A 28 -4.23 -2.14 -0.34
N LEU A 29 -3.93 -0.87 -0.65
CA LEU A 29 -4.82 0.24 -0.35
C LEU A 29 -6.16 0.10 -1.11
N VAL A 30 -6.09 -0.17 -2.41
CA VAL A 30 -7.28 -0.33 -3.26
C VAL A 30 -8.11 -1.53 -2.82
N VAL A 31 -7.48 -2.65 -2.52
CA VAL A 31 -8.18 -3.85 -2.03
C VAL A 31 -8.82 -3.59 -0.67
N GLY A 32 -8.10 -2.96 0.26
CA GLY A 32 -8.62 -2.59 1.58
C GLY A 32 -9.86 -1.69 1.47
N VAL A 33 -9.75 -0.56 0.78
CA VAL A 33 -10.88 0.37 0.58
C VAL A 33 -12.02 -0.28 -0.19
N GLY A 34 -11.72 -0.99 -1.28
CA GLY A 34 -12.72 -1.66 -2.10
C GLY A 34 -13.50 -2.72 -1.32
N SER A 35 -12.84 -3.44 -0.41
CA SER A 35 -13.49 -4.47 0.41
C SER A 35 -14.54 -3.90 1.38
N LEU A 36 -14.40 -2.64 1.83
CA LEU A 36 -15.40 -1.98 2.68
C LEU A 36 -16.74 -1.81 1.96
N PHE A 37 -16.70 -1.63 0.64
CA PHE A 37 -17.89 -1.52 -0.22
C PHE A 37 -18.32 -2.86 -0.83
N ALA A 38 -17.52 -3.92 -0.67
CA ALA A 38 -17.82 -5.23 -1.22
C ALA A 38 -18.85 -6.00 -0.38
N LEU A 39 -19.10 -5.60 0.87
CA LEU A 39 -20.02 -6.28 1.79
C LEU A 39 -21.44 -6.52 1.21
N PRO A 40 -22.12 -5.52 0.60
CA PRO A 40 -23.44 -5.72 -0.01
C PRO A 40 -23.37 -6.63 -1.25
N ALA A 41 -22.33 -6.47 -2.07
CA ALA A 41 -22.14 -7.26 -3.28
C ALA A 41 -21.90 -8.74 -2.94
N ILE A 42 -21.04 -9.02 -1.96
CA ILE A 42 -20.74 -10.39 -1.52
C ILE A 42 -21.98 -11.05 -0.91
N GLN A 43 -22.75 -10.33 -0.09
CA GLN A 43 -24.02 -10.84 0.44
C GLN A 43 -25.01 -11.18 -0.69
N SER A 44 -25.16 -10.31 -1.70
CA SER A 44 -26.05 -10.56 -2.84
C SER A 44 -25.64 -11.75 -3.72
N LEU A 45 -24.33 -12.00 -3.86
CA LEU A 45 -23.80 -13.06 -4.74
C LEU A 45 -23.76 -14.42 -4.04
N THR A 46 -23.46 -14.44 -2.74
CA THR A 46 -23.22 -15.69 -2.01
C THR A 46 -24.41 -16.12 -1.15
N GLY A 47 -25.33 -15.21 -0.84
CA GLY A 47 -26.43 -15.45 0.11
C GLY A 47 -25.96 -15.65 1.55
N LEU A 48 -24.66 -15.45 1.85
CA LEU A 48 -24.15 -15.53 3.22
C LEU A 48 -24.66 -14.35 4.06
N GLY A 49 -24.92 -14.62 5.34
CA GLY A 49 -25.30 -13.59 6.31
C GLY A 49 -24.19 -12.56 6.56
N PHE A 50 -24.56 -11.44 7.19
CA PHE A 50 -23.65 -10.32 7.47
C PHE A 50 -22.39 -10.73 8.23
N PHE A 51 -22.52 -11.51 9.30
CA PHE A 51 -21.41 -11.87 10.19
C PHE A 51 -20.23 -12.58 9.50
N PRO A 52 -20.42 -13.68 8.75
CA PRO A 52 -19.29 -14.33 8.08
C PRO A 52 -18.64 -13.42 7.04
N VAL A 53 -19.44 -12.67 6.26
CA VAL A 53 -18.92 -11.74 5.23
C VAL A 53 -18.12 -10.60 5.86
N PHE A 54 -18.59 -10.06 6.98
CA PHE A 54 -17.90 -9.03 7.75
C PHE A 54 -16.54 -9.52 8.25
N TRP A 55 -16.49 -10.69 8.89
CA TRP A 55 -15.23 -11.25 9.39
C TRP A 55 -14.23 -11.55 8.27
N SER A 56 -14.69 -12.00 7.10
CA SER A 56 -13.83 -12.15 5.92
C SER A 56 -13.23 -10.83 5.45
N ILE A 57 -14.02 -9.76 5.41
CA ILE A 57 -13.55 -8.42 5.02
C ILE A 57 -12.58 -7.85 6.05
N VAL A 58 -12.83 -8.08 7.35
CA VAL A 58 -11.90 -7.69 8.43
C VAL A 58 -10.56 -8.42 8.29
N ALA A 59 -10.57 -9.73 8.08
CA ALA A 59 -9.34 -10.51 7.88
C ALA A 59 -8.57 -10.04 6.63
N LEU A 60 -9.27 -9.77 5.53
CA LEU A 60 -8.67 -9.23 4.31
C LEU A 60 -8.03 -7.86 4.53
N ASN A 61 -8.71 -6.96 5.25
CA ASN A 61 -8.16 -5.63 5.58
C ASN A 61 -6.92 -5.74 6.47
N PHE A 62 -6.90 -6.67 7.41
CA PHE A 62 -5.72 -6.91 8.24
C PHE A 62 -4.52 -7.32 7.38
N VAL A 63 -4.71 -8.24 6.42
CA VAL A 63 -3.66 -8.63 5.47
C VAL A 63 -3.21 -7.44 4.62
N CYS A 64 -4.15 -6.60 4.16
CA CYS A 64 -3.81 -5.39 3.41
C CYS A 64 -2.98 -4.40 4.25
N ALA A 65 -3.34 -4.20 5.51
CA ALA A 65 -2.59 -3.34 6.42
C ALA A 65 -1.15 -3.84 6.63
N VAL A 66 -0.96 -5.15 6.81
CA VAL A 66 0.37 -5.77 6.89
C VAL A 66 1.14 -5.57 5.58
N GLY A 67 0.49 -5.81 4.44
CA GLY A 67 1.07 -5.63 3.11
C GLY A 67 1.52 -4.19 2.83
N VAL A 68 0.73 -3.20 3.25
CA VAL A 68 1.08 -1.78 3.24
C VAL A 68 2.31 -1.53 4.11
N GLY A 69 2.34 -2.04 5.35
CA GLY A 69 3.49 -1.89 6.25
C GLY A 69 4.78 -2.44 5.64
N LEU A 70 4.73 -3.66 5.08
CA LEU A 70 5.89 -4.28 4.40
C LEU A 70 6.31 -3.49 3.16
N SER A 71 5.35 -2.96 2.40
CA SER A 71 5.63 -2.13 1.22
C SER A 71 6.32 -0.83 1.62
N VAL A 72 5.88 -0.17 2.69
CA VAL A 72 6.53 1.04 3.20
C VAL A 72 7.95 0.76 3.69
N LEU A 73 8.18 -0.38 4.34
CA LEU A 73 9.53 -0.78 4.77
C LEU A 73 10.46 -1.01 3.57
N ASN A 74 9.94 -1.65 2.52
CA ASN A 74 10.69 -1.91 1.28
C ASN A 74 10.78 -0.69 0.35
N LEU A 75 10.11 0.42 0.65
CA LEU A 75 10.13 1.66 -0.14
C LEU A 75 11.47 2.40 -0.01
N ARG A 76 12.21 2.15 1.07
CA ARG A 76 13.50 2.77 1.41
C ARG A 76 14.70 1.83 1.22
N GLY A 77 14.47 0.62 0.73
CA GLY A 77 15.49 -0.40 0.49
C GLY A 77 16.05 -0.35 -0.91
#